data_AF-A0A2E9IPS6-F1
#
_entry.id   AF-A0A2E9IPS6-F1
#
_cell.length_a   1.000
_cell.length_b   1.000
_cell.length_c   1.000
_cell.angle_alpha   90.00
_cell.angle_beta   90.00
_cell.angle_gamma   90.00
#
_symmetry.space_group_name_H-M   'P 1'
#
loop_
_entity.id
_entity.type
_entity.pdbx_description
1 polymer ?
#
loop_
_entity_poly.entity_id
_entity_poly.type
_entity_poly.pdbx_seq_one_letter_code
_entity_poly.pdbx_strand_id
1 'polypeptide(L)'
;MVKRSVKRLIENGYINKERDQQDGRAYRLYPTDKGRQMMPQIKRIVQELDQTLSQGSTPEEIELFKKICRRMNQNIENAAARQCG
;
A
#
# COMPACT_ATOMS: atom_id res chain seq x y z
N MET A 1 -11.23 -4.69 -2.74
CA MET A 1 -10.12 -5.47 -2.15
C MET A 1 -9.71 -4.95 -0.76
N VAL A 2 -9.42 -3.66 -0.60
CA VAL A 2 -8.96 -3.02 0.66
C VAL A 2 -9.83 -3.29 1.90
N LYS A 3 -11.17 -3.21 1.78
CA LYS A 3 -12.09 -3.42 2.92
C LYS A 3 -11.95 -4.80 3.59
N ARG A 4 -11.69 -5.87 2.83
CA ARG A 4 -11.53 -7.23 3.37
C ARG A 4 -10.19 -7.39 4.10
N SER A 5 -9.12 -6.82 3.55
CA SER A 5 -7.79 -6.85 4.16
C SER A 5 -7.76 -6.05 5.46
N VAL A 6 -8.35 -4.85 5.48
CA VAL A 6 -8.45 -4.01 6.68
C VAL A 6 -9.25 -4.72 7.77
N LYS A 7 -10.37 -5.35 7.43
CA LYS A 7 -11.17 -6.13 8.40
C LYS A 7 -10.33 -7.22 9.08
N ARG A 8 -9.56 -8.00 8.31
CA ARG A 8 -8.67 -9.03 8.86
C ARG A 8 -7.57 -8.46 9.75
N LEU A 9 -7.01 -7.30 9.38
CA LEU A 9 -5.98 -6.65 10.20
C LEU A 9 -6.53 -6.16 11.55
N ILE A 10 -7.80 -5.75 11.60
CA ILE A 10 -8.51 -5.42 12.84
C ILE A 10 -8.80 -6.69 13.64
N GLU A 11 -9.39 -7.71 13.02
CA GLU A 11 -9.72 -8.99 13.68
C GLU A 11 -8.49 -9.67 14.29
N ASN A 12 -7.33 -9.56 13.63
CA ASN A 12 -6.07 -10.12 14.12
C ASN A 12 -5.32 -9.19 15.10
N GLY A 13 -5.88 -8.03 15.44
CA GLY A 13 -5.35 -7.10 16.44
C GLY A 13 -4.12 -6.32 15.99
N TYR A 14 -3.90 -6.14 14.69
CA TYR A 14 -2.80 -5.33 14.15
C TYR A 14 -3.19 -3.87 13.94
N ILE A 15 -4.49 -3.58 13.80
CA ILE A 15 -5.04 -2.23 13.58
C ILE A 15 -6.20 -1.97 14.55
N ASN A 16 -6.16 -0.82 15.22
CA ASN A 16 -7.29 -0.22 15.92
C ASN A 16 -8.14 0.61 14.95
N LYS A 17 -9.45 0.63 15.21
CA LYS A 17 -10.43 1.41 14.46
C LYS A 17 -11.26 2.26 15.43
N GLU A 18 -11.15 3.58 15.28
CA GLU A 18 -11.85 4.55 16.13
C GLU A 18 -12.77 5.43 15.27
N ARG A 19 -13.91 5.84 15.82
CA ARG A 19 -14.84 6.74 15.12
C ARG A 19 -14.27 8.14 15.14
N ASP A 20 -14.31 8.82 14.01
CA ASP A 20 -13.89 10.22 13.95
C ASP A 20 -14.88 11.09 14.73
N GLN A 21 -14.37 11.97 15.59
CA GLN A 21 -15.18 12.83 16.45
C GLN A 21 -15.78 14.03 15.70
N GLN A 22 -15.21 14.41 14.55
CA GLN A 22 -15.65 15.54 13.72
C GLN A 22 -16.55 15.08 12.57
N ASP A 23 -16.33 13.88 12.03
CA ASP A 23 -17.22 13.25 11.05
C ASP A 23 -17.64 11.85 11.51
N GLY A 24 -18.86 11.72 12.04
CA GLY A 24 -19.41 10.45 12.52
C GLY A 24 -19.55 9.35 11.45
N ARG A 25 -19.30 9.65 10.17
CA ARG A 25 -19.26 8.68 9.07
C ARG A 25 -17.85 8.15 8.79
N ALA A 26 -16.82 8.83 9.30
CA ALA A 26 -15.42 8.46 9.10
C ALA A 26 -14.88 7.62 10.27
N TYR A 27 -13.88 6.79 9.95
CA TYR A 27 -13.13 6.02 10.92
C TYR A 27 -11.65 6.27 10.74
N ARG A 28 -10.94 6.42 11.86
CA ARG A 28 -9.48 6.49 11.90
C ARG A 28 -8.91 5.11 12.21
N LEU A 29 -7.88 4.75 11.47
CA LEU A 29 -7.19 3.48 11.60
C LEU A 29 -5.77 3.72 12.08
N TYR A 30 -5.36 3.03 13.13
CA TYR A 30 -4.03 3.15 13.71
C TYR A 30 -3.42 1.78 13.98
N PRO A 31 -2.12 1.57 13.74
CA PRO A 31 -1.49 0.32 14.14
C PRO A 31 -1.50 0.18 15.66
N THR A 32 -1.79 -1.02 16.14
CA THR A 32 -1.60 -1.39 17.55
C THR A 32 -0.11 -1.56 17.84
N ASP A 33 0.27 -1.74 19.10
CA ASP A 33 1.65 -2.07 19.45
C ASP A 33 2.10 -3.39 18.80
N LYS A 34 1.22 -4.40 18.76
CA LYS A 34 1.41 -5.64 18.00
C LYS A 34 1.64 -5.35 16.51
N GLY A 35 0.86 -4.44 15.93
CA GLY A 35 1.05 -3.96 14.55
C GLY A 35 2.41 -3.31 14.34
N ARG A 36 2.84 -2.41 15.25
CA ARG A 36 4.13 -1.73 15.17
C ARG A 36 5.31 -2.70 15.29
N GLN A 37 5.23 -3.66 16.21
CA GLN A 37 6.27 -4.68 16.42
C GLN A 37 6.48 -5.60 15.21
N MET A 38 5.47 -5.79 14.36
CA MET A 38 5.59 -6.54 13.10
C MET A 38 6.27 -5.75 11.97
N MET A 39 6.29 -4.41 12.03
CA MET A 39 6.80 -3.60 10.91
C MET A 39 8.25 -3.88 10.55
N PRO A 40 9.19 -4.08 11.50
CA PRO A 40 10.56 -4.45 11.16
C PRO A 40 10.63 -5.73 10.32
N GLN A 41 9.84 -6.75 10.67
CA GLN A 41 9.82 -8.02 9.92
C GLN A 41 9.26 -7.85 8.52
N ILE A 42 8.16 -7.10 8.38
CA ILE A 42 7.55 -6.81 7.08
C ILE A 42 8.53 -6.02 6.20
N LYS A 43 9.21 -5.01 6.76
CA LYS A 43 10.22 -4.24 6.03
C LYS A 43 11.35 -5.14 5.52
N ARG A 44 11.79 -6.09 6.33
CA ARG A 44 12.82 -7.06 5.93
C ARG A 44 12.37 -7.92 4.76
N ILE A 45 11.17 -8.48 4.83
CA ILE A 45 10.60 -9.31 3.76
C ILE A 45 10.46 -8.50 2.46
N VAL A 46 9.98 -7.25 2.56
CA VAL A 46 9.87 -6.36 1.39
C VAL A 46 11.24 -6.07 0.79
N GLN A 47 12.26 -5.81 1.61
CA GLN A 47 13.64 -5.59 1.13
C GLN A 47 14.22 -6.82 0.44
N GLU A 48 14.01 -8.02 0.98
CA GLU A 48 14.46 -9.27 0.37
C GLU A 48 13.77 -9.53 -0.98
N LEU A 49 12.47 -9.23 -1.06
CA LEU A 49 11.72 -9.30 -2.31
C LEU A 49 12.24 -8.27 -3.32
N ASP A 50 12.46 -7.02 -2.91
CA ASP A 50 12.99 -5.98 -3.79
C ASP A 50 14.38 -6.37 -4.33
N GLN A 51 15.25 -6.94 -3.50
CA GLN A 51 16.56 -7.45 -3.92
C GLN A 51 16.44 -8.59 -4.92
N THR A 52 15.53 -9.54 -4.66
CA THR A 52 15.29 -10.69 -5.54
C THR A 52 14.75 -10.23 -6.91
N LEU A 53 13.79 -9.31 -6.90
CA LEU A 53 13.16 -8.79 -8.12
C LEU A 53 14.09 -7.90 -8.94
N SER A 54 15.03 -7.23 -8.29
CA SER A 54 16.00 -6.33 -8.95
C SER A 54 17.33 -7.01 -9.29
N GLN A 55 17.48 -8.30 -8.97
CA GLN A 55 18.73 -9.02 -9.19
C GLN A 55 19.11 -9.01 -10.68
N GLY A 56 20.31 -8.52 -10.96
CA GLY A 56 20.86 -8.45 -12.32
C GLY A 56 20.46 -7.19 -13.11
N SER A 57 19.65 -6.31 -12.54
CA SER A 57 19.32 -5.01 -13.14
C SER A 57 20.22 -3.90 -12.60
N THR A 58 20.51 -2.89 -13.42
CA THR A 58 21.17 -1.67 -12.97
C THR A 58 20.16 -0.72 -12.29
N PRO A 59 20.63 0.22 -11.44
CA PRO A 59 19.77 1.24 -10.85
C PRO A 59 18.97 2.04 -11.90
N GLU A 60 19.57 2.32 -13.06
CA GLU A 60 18.96 3.06 -14.16
C GLU A 60 17.83 2.27 -14.81
N GLU A 61 18.00 0.96 -15.02
CA GLU A 61 16.97 0.07 -15.56
C GLU A 61 15.75 0.01 -14.64
N ILE A 62 15.99 -0.11 -13.34
CA ILE A 62 14.91 -0.11 -12.33
C ILE A 62 14.17 1.24 -12.33
N GLU A 63 14.88 2.36 -12.42
CA GLU A 63 14.23 3.67 -12.45
C GLU A 63 13.46 3.91 -13.75
N LEU A 64 13.99 3.44 -14.89
CA LEU A 64 13.29 3.46 -16.17
C LEU A 64 12.01 2.63 -16.11
N PHE A 65 12.07 1.41 -15.57
CA PHE A 65 10.91 0.55 -15.37
C PHE A 65 9.83 1.25 -14.53
N LYS A 66 10.21 1.81 -13.38
CA LYS A 66 9.30 2.58 -12.52
C LYS A 66 8.67 3.76 -13.26
N LYS A 67 9.44 4.49 -14.06
CA LYS A 67 8.94 5.61 -14.88
C LYS A 67 7.90 5.14 -15.91
N ILE A 68 8.15 4.01 -16.56
CA ILE A 68 7.21 3.43 -17.54
C ILE A 68 5.91 3.00 -16.84
N CYS A 69 5.99 2.26 -15.73
CA CYS A 69 4.81 1.86 -14.96
C CYS A 69 3.98 3.05 -14.49
N ARG A 70 4.61 4.12 -13.97
CA ARG A 70 3.92 5.36 -13.59
C ARG A 70 3.17 5.98 -14.75
N ARG A 71 3.80 6.06 -15.94
CA ARG A 71 3.15 6.58 -17.15
C ARG A 71 1.95 5.73 -17.58
N MET A 72 2.07 4.40 -17.53
CA MET A 72 0.97 3.50 -17.86
C MET A 72 -0.20 3.66 -16.89
N ASN A 73 0.06 3.74 -15.59
CA ASN A 73 -0.98 4.01 -14.59
C ASN A 73 -1.69 5.33 -14.85
N GLN A 74 -0.95 6.41 -15.13
CA GLN A 74 -1.53 7.71 -15.45
C GLN A 74 -2.45 7.64 -16.68
N ASN A 75 -2.05 6.88 -17.71
CA ASN A 75 -2.89 6.70 -18.89
C ASN A 75 -4.22 6.00 -18.56
N ILE A 76 -4.18 4.99 -17.69
CA ILE A 76 -5.37 4.26 -17.24
C ILE A 76 -6.30 5.18 -16.43
N GLU A 77 -5.75 5.95 -15.48
CA GLU A 77 -6.51 6.91 -14.68
C GLU A 77 -7.18 7.97 -15.56
N ASN A 78 -6.43 8.52 -16.52
CA ASN A 78 -6.95 9.49 -17.47
C ASN A 78 -8.05 8.91 -18.36
N ALA A 79 -7.92 7.64 -18.77
CA ALA A 79 -8.94 6.96 -19.56
C ALA A 79 -10.22 6.73 -18.74
N ALA A 80 -10.09 6.32 -17.48
CA ALA A 80 -11.23 6.12 -16.58
C ALA A 80 -11.97 7.44 -16.28
N ALA A 81 -11.23 8.54 -16.10
CA ALA A 81 -11.82 9.86 -15.88
C ALA A 81 -12.62 10.37 -17.10
N ARG A 82 -12.21 10.02 -18.32
CA ARG A 82 -12.91 10.38 -19.57
C ARG A 82 -14.20 9.59 -19.81
N GLN A 83 -14.38 8.44 -19.17
CA GLN A 83 -15.59 7.62 -19.30
C GLN A 83 -16.71 8.02 -18.33
N CYS A 84 -16.42 8.91 -17.37
CA CYS A 84 -17.38 9.43 -16.40
C CYS A 84 -17.82 10.88 -16.71
N GLY A 85 -17.52 11.40 -17.91
CA GLY A 85 -17.90 12.73 -18.38
C GLY A 85 -18.90 12.68 -19.52
#